data_AF-A0A8S0U4S4-F1
#
_entry.id   AF-A0A8S0U4S4-F1
#
_cell.length_a   1.000
_cell.length_b   1.000
_cell.length_c   1.000
_cell.angle_alpha   90.00
_cell.angle_beta   90.00
_cell.angle_gamma   90.00
#
_symmetry.space_group_name_H-M   'P 1'
#
loop_
_entity.id
_entity.type
_entity.pdbx_description
1 polymer ?
#
loop_
_entity_poly.entity_id
_entity_poly.type
_entity_poly.pdbx_seq_one_letter_code
_entity_poly.pdbx_strand_id
1 'polypeptide(L)' 'MGKLGLRSFLSPVAEALLALDAKVIIFKKKRRKYYRRTKGHRQELTKLRITDIRDIFEDTEETQAAIFEDREE' A
#
# COMPACT_ATOMS: atom_id res chain seq x y z
N MET A 1 2.96 -28.55 -20.35
CA MET A 1 2.45 -28.42 -18.96
C MET A 1 3.20 -27.27 -18.30
N GLY A 2 2.63 -26.07 -18.37
CA GLY A 2 3.29 -24.84 -17.92
C GLY A 2 3.46 -24.82 -16.41
N LYS A 3 4.67 -24.53 -15.94
CA LYS A 3 4.95 -24.28 -14.52
C LYS A 3 4.27 -22.96 -14.15
N LEU A 4 3.25 -23.04 -13.31
CA LEU A 4 2.65 -21.89 -12.63
C LEU A 4 3.72 -21.31 -11.70
N GLY A 5 4.47 -20.33 -12.21
CA GLY A 5 5.42 -19.55 -11.43
C GLY A 5 4.65 -18.79 -10.35
N LEU A 6 4.88 -19.20 -9.09
CA LEU A 6 4.44 -18.48 -7.90
C LEU A 6 4.93 -17.05 -8.03
N ARG A 7 4.01 -16.11 -8.27
CA ARG A 7 4.31 -14.68 -8.28
C ARG A 7 4.81 -14.32 -6.89
N SER A 8 6.10 -14.07 -6.79
CA SER A 8 6.74 -13.54 -5.59
C SER A 8 6.12 -12.18 -5.31
N PHE A 9 5.25 -12.12 -4.32
CA PHE A 9 4.78 -10.85 -3.77
C PHE A 9 5.99 -10.16 -3.14
N LEU A 10 6.54 -9.18 -3.85
CA LEU A 10 7.69 -8.43 -3.39
C LEU A 10 7.31 -7.59 -2.16
N SER A 11 8.04 -7.77 -1.07
CA SER A 11 7.81 -7.05 0.19
C SER A 11 8.40 -5.64 0.12
N PRO A 12 7.64 -4.57 0.39
CA PRO A 12 8.24 -3.26 0.59
C PRO A 12 9.07 -3.27 1.88
N VAL A 13 10.30 -2.73 1.81
CA VAL A 13 11.08 -2.36 2.99
C VAL A 13 10.54 -1.01 3.46
N ALA A 14 9.82 -0.99 4.58
CA ALA A 14 9.17 0.22 5.10
C ALA A 14 9.69 0.57 6.50
N GLU A 15 9.93 1.85 6.75
CA GLU A 15 10.22 2.39 8.08
C GLU A 15 8.94 2.95 8.70
N ALA A 16 8.67 2.59 9.97
CA ALA A 16 7.46 2.96 10.68
C ALA A 16 7.72 4.06 11.73
N LEU A 17 6.92 5.13 11.69
CA LEU A 17 6.89 6.18 12.70
C LEU A 17 5.50 6.23 13.36
N LEU A 18 5.46 6.35 14.69
CA LEU A 18 4.23 6.51 15.46
C LEU A 18 3.70 7.94 15.35
N ALA A 19 2.43 8.10 15.00
CA ALA A 19 1.76 9.39 14.89
C ALA A 19 0.35 9.35 15.53
N LEU A 20 -0.11 10.50 16.04
CA LEU A 20 -1.47 10.65 16.56
C LEU A 20 -2.29 11.55 15.63
N ASP A 21 -3.51 11.12 15.33
CA ASP A 21 -4.43 11.90 14.50
C ASP A 21 -5.03 13.11 15.26
N ALA A 22 -5.62 14.02 14.50
CA ALA A 22 -6.42 15.11 15.02
C ALA A 22 -7.57 14.59 15.90
N LYS A 23 -7.96 15.39 16.91
CA LYS A 23 -9.00 14.98 17.86
C LYS A 23 -10.38 15.07 17.20
N VAL A 24 -11.02 13.92 17.03
CA VAL A 24 -12.42 13.86 16.60
C VAL A 24 -13.32 13.99 17.82
N ILE A 25 -14.24 14.95 17.81
CA ILE A 25 -15.18 15.18 18.91
C ILE A 25 -16.56 14.64 18.52
N ILE A 26 -17.03 13.63 19.25
CA ILE A 26 -18.35 13.05 19.05
C ILE A 26 -19.33 13.65 20.06
N PHE A 27 -20.38 14.29 19.55
CA PHE A 27 -21.46 14.84 20.35
C PHE A 27 -22.75 14.03 20.16
N LYS A 28 -23.31 13.53 21.27
CA LYS A 28 -24.57 12.79 21.29
C LYS A 28 -25.61 13.59 22.05
N LYS A 29 -26.75 13.88 21.42
CA LYS A 29 -27.90 14.59 22.02
C LYS A 29 -29.19 13.85 21.71
N LYS A 30 -30.06 13.70 22.72
CA LYS A 30 -31.42 13.21 22.54
C LYS A 30 -32.42 14.28 22.95
N ARG A 31 -33.41 14.54 22.08
CA ARG A 31 -34.45 15.56 22.31
C ARG A 31 -35.30 15.20 23.53
N ARG A 32 -35.62 16.19 24.37
CA ARG A 32 -36.51 16.07 25.57
C ARG A 32 -36.10 15.02 26.61
N LYS A 33 -34.87 14.50 26.55
CA LYS A 33 -34.37 13.49 27.50
C LYS A 33 -33.27 14.00 28.43
N TYR A 34 -33.00 15.31 28.44
CA TYR A 34 -31.87 15.94 29.14
C TYR A 34 -30.51 15.26 28.86
N TYR A 35 -30.44 14.41 27.83
CA TYR A 35 -29.27 13.62 27.49
C TYR A 35 -28.41 14.39 26.50
N ARG A 36 -27.20 14.72 26.95
CA ARG A 36 -26.11 15.29 26.17
C ARG A 36 -24.79 14.69 26.64
N ARG A 37 -23.98 14.20 25.72
CA ARG A 37 -22.63 13.67 26.00
C ARG A 37 -21.69 14.13 24.89
N THR A 38 -20.51 14.58 25.29
CA THR A 38 -19.42 14.92 24.37
C THR A 38 -18.24 14.05 24.75
N LYS A 39 -17.69 13.27 23.81
CA LYS A 39 -16.49 12.46 24.03
C LYS A 39 -15.53 12.68 22.87
N GLY A 40 -14.24 12.83 23.18
CA GLY A 40 -13.19 12.88 22.18
C GLY A 40 -12.67 11.48 21.83
N HIS A 41 -12.24 11.32 20.59
CA HIS A 41 -11.47 10.18 20.11
C HIS A 41 -10.21 10.70 19.41
N ARG A 42 -9.08 10.05 19.67
CA ARG A 42 -7.86 10.23 18.89
C ARG A 42 -7.46 8.86 18.40
N GLN A 43 -7.22 8.75 17.10
CA GLN A 43 -6.78 7.51 16.50
C GLN A 43 -5.25 7.46 16.51
N GLU A 44 -4.71 6.34 16.98
CA GLU A 44 -3.30 6.01 16.80
C GLU A 44 -3.10 5.61 15.33
N LEU A 45 -2.15 6.26 14.67
CA LEU A 45 -1.84 6.02 13.27
C LEU A 45 -0.36 5.66 13.13
N THR A 46 -0.10 4.72 12.23
CA THR A 46 1.26 4.39 11.81
C THR A 46 1.53 5.12 10.52
N LYS A 47 2.50 6.03 10.53
CA LYS A 47 2.96 6.70 9.32
C LYS A 47 4.09 5.88 8.73
N LEU A 48 3.87 5.36 7.53
CA LEU A 48 4.86 4.59 6.79
C LEU A 48 5.56 5.49 5.78
N ARG A 49 6.89 5.39 5.71
CA ARG A 49 7.67 5.93 4.59
C ARG A 49 8.11 4.76 3.71
N ILE A 50 7.68 4.78 2.46
CA ILE A 50 8.14 3.83 1.44
C ILE A 50 9.48 4.36 0.92
N THR A 51 10.54 3.55 1.02
CA THR A 51 11.90 3.94 0.61
C THR A 51 12.24 3.46 -0.79
N ASP A 52 11.71 2.30 -1.19
CA ASP A 52 12.00 1.67 -2.47
C ASP A 52 10.73 0.93 -2.95
N ILE A 53 10.53 0.93 -4.25
CA ILE A 53 9.51 0.13 -4.94
C ILE A 53 10.26 -0.50 -6.10
N ARG A 54 10.56 -1.80 -6.00
CA ARG A 54 11.16 -2.51 -7.12
C ARG A 54 10.06 -3.06 -8.01
N ASP A 55 10.22 -2.86 -9.30
CA ASP A 55 9.31 -3.41 -10.28
C ASP A 55 9.50 -4.93 -10.39
N ILE A 56 8.38 -5.60 -10.65
CA ILE A 56 8.28 -7.06 -10.75
C ILE A 56 8.45 -7.51 -12.21
N PHE A 57 8.75 -6.57 -13.12
CA PHE A 57 8.85 -6.82 -14.55
C PHE A 57 10.32 -6.97 -14.94
N GLU A 58 10.79 -8.21 -14.98
CA GLU A 58 11.87 -8.59 -15.90
C GLU A 58 11.20 -9.18 -17.15
N ASP A 59 10.88 -8.32 -18.11
CA ASP A 59 10.46 -8.68 -19.46
C ASP A 59 11.16 -7.65 -20.37
N THR A 60 12.02 -7.91 -21.37
CA THR A 60 12.39 -9.13 -22.10
C THR A 60 13.75 -8.88 -22.80
N GLU A 61 14.86 -9.43 -22.30
CA GLU A 61 16.13 -9.46 -23.06
C GLU A 61 16.09 -10.53 -24.16
N GLU A 62 15.21 -11.53 -24.02
CA GLU A 62 15.07 -12.64 -24.96
C GLU A 62 14.37 -12.26 -26.28
N THR A 63 13.67 -11.11 -26.36
CA THR A 63 13.05 -10.63 -27.61
C THR A 63 14.02 -9.84 -28.49
N GLN A 64 15.06 -9.22 -27.92
CA GLN A 64 16.00 -8.39 -28.68
C GLN A 64 17.01 -9.24 -29.48
N ALA A 65 17.38 -10.42 -28.97
CA ALA A 65 18.31 -11.33 -29.65
C ALA A 65 17.70 -12.03 -30.88
N ALA A 66 16.42 -12.37 -30.86
CA ALA A 66 15.75 -13.06 -31.98
C ALA A 66 15.55 -12.17 -33.22
N ILE A 67 15.46 -10.84 -33.04
CA ILE A 67 15.26 -9.90 -34.16
C ILE A 67 16.56 -9.65 -34.95
N PHE A 68 17.72 -9.98 -34.39
CA PHE A 68 19.03 -9.73 -35.03
C PHE A 68 19.58 -10.92 -35.84
N GLU A 69 19.06 -12.14 -35.66
CA GLU A 69 19.51 -13.31 -36.43
C GLU A 69 18.69 -13.57 -37.71
N ASP A 70 17.43 -13.11 -37.81
CA ASP A 70 16.60 -13.27 -39.02
C ASP A 70 16.92 -12.26 -40.15
N ARG A 71 17.90 -11.36 -39.97
CA ARG A 71 18.28 -10.33 -40.97
C ARG A 71 19.54 -10.68 -41.77
N GLU A 72 20.20 -11.80 -41.47
CA GLU A 72 21.41 -12.26 -42.15
C GLU A 72 21.17 -13.53 -43.01
N GLU A 73 19.94 -13.76 -43.47
CA GLU A 73 19.61 -14.67 -44.60
C GLU A 73 18.95 -13.93 -45.77
#